data_AF-A0A7W0UPR9-F1
#
_entry.id   AF-A0A7W0UPR9-F1
#
_cell.length_a   1.000
_cell.length_b   1.000
_cell.length_c   1.000
_cell.angle_alpha   90.00
_cell.angle_beta   90.00
_cell.angle_gamma   90.00
#
_symmetry.space_group_name_H-M   'P 1'
#
loop_
_entity.id
_entity.type
_entity.pdbx_description
1 polymer ?
#
loop_
_entity_poly.entity_id
_entity_poly.type
_entity_poly.pdbx_seq_one_letter_code
_entity_poly.pdbx_strand_id
1 'polypeptide(L)'
;MRTGRRGTISPGTAIALLALFFALGGSAFAVGERSGAATAAQKRCANGAVRGFATVTGNPTMGIANVPGTFTSSGVLFARKFNCNGRAVQIRRVSLGVFEIRFVGNPASTAVAGGFGNAYATVDPAEGGGFRVSVHPAGRDDPADQPFVIVVV
;
A
#
# COMPACT_ATOMS: atom_id res chain seq x y z
N MET A 1 2.57 66.53 -19.10
CA MET A 1 2.07 66.47 -17.71
C MET A 1 1.52 65.08 -17.41
N ARG A 2 2.17 64.31 -16.52
CA ARG A 2 1.61 63.08 -15.94
C ARG A 2 1.95 63.09 -14.45
N THR A 3 0.96 63.43 -13.63
CA THR A 3 1.04 63.46 -12.17
C THR A 3 0.97 62.03 -11.64
N GLY A 4 2.11 61.48 -11.22
CA GLY A 4 2.17 60.20 -10.51
C GLY A 4 1.62 60.36 -9.10
N ARG A 5 0.42 59.83 -8.83
CA ARG A 5 -0.12 59.71 -7.47
C ARG A 5 0.76 58.75 -6.67
N ARG A 6 1.57 59.28 -5.75
CA ARG A 6 2.14 58.50 -4.64
C ARG A 6 1.00 58.17 -3.70
N GLY A 7 0.52 56.92 -3.73
CA GLY A 7 -0.45 56.42 -2.77
C GLY A 7 0.17 56.45 -1.38
N THR A 8 -0.32 57.31 -0.50
CA THR A 8 0.04 57.32 0.91
C THR A 8 -0.70 56.16 1.58
N ILE A 9 0.02 55.10 1.93
CA ILE A 9 -0.52 54.01 2.74
C ILE A 9 -0.86 54.60 4.10
N SER A 10 -2.15 54.64 4.45
CA SER A 10 -2.54 55.11 5.77
C SER A 10 -2.21 54.04 6.81
N PRO A 11 -1.95 54.41 8.08
CA PRO A 11 -1.68 53.46 9.15
C PRO A 11 -2.77 52.38 9.28
N GLY A 12 -4.03 52.75 9.02
CA GLY A 12 -5.16 51.81 9.02
C GLY A 12 -5.05 50.76 7.92
N THR A 13 -4.54 51.12 6.74
CA THR A 13 -4.33 50.16 5.65
C THR A 13 -3.23 49.15 5.99
N ALA A 14 -2.18 49.57 6.69
CA ALA A 14 -1.11 48.68 7.14
C ALA A 14 -1.61 47.67 8.19
N ILE A 15 -2.44 48.11 9.13
CA ILE A 15 -3.04 47.23 10.15
C ILE A 15 -4.01 46.24 9.51
N ALA A 16 -4.83 46.69 8.56
CA ALA A 16 -5.75 45.81 7.83
C ALA A 16 -5.02 44.71 7.04
N LEU A 17 -3.89 45.04 6.41
CA LEU A 17 -3.06 44.06 5.70
C LEU A 17 -2.41 43.03 6.64
N LEU A 18 -1.93 43.47 7.81
CA LEU A 18 -1.42 42.57 8.84
C LEU A 18 -2.51 41.62 9.36
N ALA A 19 -3.68 42.16 9.72
CA ALA A 19 -4.82 41.37 10.17
C ALA A 19 -5.27 40.36 9.11
N LEU A 20 -5.29 40.77 7.83
CA LEU A 20 -5.59 39.90 6.70
C LEU A 20 -4.52 38.80 6.54
N PHE A 21 -3.24 39.11 6.74
CA PHE A 21 -2.15 38.13 6.73
C PHE A 21 -2.24 37.12 7.88
N PHE A 22 -2.66 37.54 9.08
CA PHE A 22 -2.88 36.61 10.20
C PHE A 22 -4.15 35.76 10.01
N ALA A 23 -5.23 36.34 9.49
CA ALA A 23 -6.48 35.64 9.19
C ALA A 23 -6.32 34.63 8.03
N LEU A 24 -5.55 34.96 6.99
CA LEU A 24 -5.25 34.05 5.88
C LEU A 24 -4.09 33.09 6.21
N GLY A 25 -3.06 33.56 6.90
CA GLY A 25 -1.84 32.81 7.22
C GLY A 25 -2.04 31.74 8.30
N GLY A 26 -3.03 31.90 9.19
CA GLY A 26 -3.44 30.84 10.13
C GLY A 26 -3.98 29.58 9.44
N SER A 27 -4.51 29.72 8.21
CA SER A 27 -5.02 28.60 7.42
C SER A 27 -3.91 27.74 6.80
N ALA A 28 -2.68 28.23 6.72
CA ALA A 28 -1.56 27.48 6.14
C ALA A 28 -0.93 26.48 7.13
N PHE A 29 -1.04 26.72 8.45
CA PHE A 29 -0.48 25.83 9.45
C PHE A 29 -1.36 24.62 9.78
N ALA A 30 -2.69 24.73 9.60
CA ALA A 30 -3.60 23.57 9.65
C ALA A 30 -3.57 22.73 8.35
N VAL A 31 -2.88 23.22 7.31
CA VAL A 31 -2.62 22.51 6.05
C VAL A 31 -1.16 22.02 5.98
N GLY A 32 -0.34 22.32 6.99
CA GLY A 32 1.03 21.79 7.11
C GLY A 32 1.08 20.27 7.36
N GLU A 33 0.07 19.70 8.00
CA GLU A 33 -0.06 18.24 8.15
C GLU A 33 -0.61 17.53 6.91
N ARG A 34 -1.14 18.26 5.92
CA ARG A 34 -1.82 17.63 4.77
C ARG A 34 -1.30 17.97 3.38
N SER A 35 -0.36 18.92 3.20
CA SER A 35 0.16 19.21 1.85
C SER A 35 1.68 19.29 1.71
N GLY A 36 2.45 19.08 2.78
CA GLY A 36 3.92 18.88 2.72
C GLY A 36 4.36 17.43 2.92
N ALA A 37 3.43 16.55 3.32
CA ALA A 37 3.65 15.15 3.62
C ALA A 37 3.10 14.24 2.50
N ALA A 38 3.63 14.40 1.29
CA ALA A 38 3.83 13.24 0.40
C ALA A 38 4.90 12.27 0.96
N THR A 39 5.29 12.45 2.22
CA THR A 39 6.00 11.50 3.07
C THR A 39 5.07 10.34 3.37
N ALA A 40 5.34 9.20 2.74
CA ALA A 40 4.70 7.92 2.99
C ALA A 40 4.31 7.78 4.47
N ALA A 41 3.07 7.37 4.75
CA ALA A 41 2.54 7.09 6.10
C ALA A 41 3.39 6.10 6.93
N GLN A 42 4.49 5.62 6.35
CA GLN A 42 5.46 4.71 6.88
C GLN A 42 6.84 4.94 6.24
N LYS A 43 7.91 4.94 7.04
CA LYS A 43 9.29 4.83 6.53
C LYS A 43 9.46 3.46 5.84
N ARG A 44 9.78 3.47 4.54
CA ARG A 44 9.96 2.26 3.73
C ARG A 44 10.94 1.29 4.43
N CYS A 45 10.50 0.06 4.63
CA CYS A 45 11.28 -1.04 5.21
C CYS A 45 11.82 -0.81 6.63
N ALA A 46 11.23 0.09 7.41
CA ALA A 46 11.60 0.26 8.82
C ALA A 46 11.06 -0.89 9.70
N ASN A 47 11.61 -1.04 10.90
CA ASN A 47 11.06 -1.93 11.92
C ASN A 47 9.70 -1.41 12.42
N GLY A 48 8.77 -2.33 12.70
CA GLY A 48 7.40 -1.99 13.13
C GLY A 48 6.49 -1.53 11.98
N ALA A 49 6.92 -1.69 10.74
CA ALA A 49 6.29 -1.14 9.55
C ALA A 49 5.90 -2.26 8.58
N VAL A 50 4.79 -2.14 7.88
CA VAL A 50 4.37 -3.12 6.86
C VAL A 50 5.37 -3.13 5.71
N ARG A 51 6.23 -4.13 5.66
CA ARG A 51 7.29 -4.21 4.66
C ARG A 51 6.74 -4.60 3.29
N GLY A 52 5.57 -5.24 3.23
CA GLY A 52 4.92 -5.56 1.96
C GLY A 52 3.49 -6.05 2.17
N PHE A 53 2.69 -5.95 1.13
CA PHE A 53 1.40 -6.64 1.09
C PHE A 53 1.02 -7.01 -0.34
N ALA A 54 0.17 -8.01 -0.48
CA ALA A 54 -0.41 -8.38 -1.76
C ALA A 54 -1.83 -8.88 -1.56
N THR A 55 -2.74 -8.35 -2.37
CA THR A 55 -4.09 -8.86 -2.53
C THR A 55 -4.14 -9.65 -3.82
N VAL A 56 -4.22 -10.97 -3.70
CA VAL A 56 -4.18 -11.91 -4.82
C VAL A 56 -5.60 -12.32 -5.16
N THR A 57 -6.03 -11.99 -6.37
CA THR A 57 -7.37 -12.31 -6.88
C THR A 57 -7.33 -13.28 -8.05
N GLY A 58 -6.14 -13.51 -8.62
CA GLY A 58 -6.01 -14.22 -9.89
C GLY A 58 -6.38 -13.32 -11.08
N ASN A 59 -6.31 -13.91 -12.27
CA ASN A 59 -6.71 -13.21 -13.49
C ASN A 59 -8.25 -13.01 -13.47
N PRO A 60 -8.77 -11.81 -13.76
CA PRO A 60 -10.21 -11.55 -13.65
C PRO A 60 -11.06 -12.34 -14.66
N THR A 61 -10.47 -12.78 -15.77
CA THR A 61 -11.13 -13.58 -16.81
C THR A 61 -10.96 -15.07 -16.59
N MET A 62 -9.81 -15.50 -16.06
CA MET A 62 -9.49 -16.93 -15.89
C MET A 62 -9.64 -17.43 -14.45
N GLY A 63 -9.80 -16.53 -13.47
CA GLY A 63 -9.81 -16.86 -12.05
C GLY A 63 -8.42 -17.15 -11.47
N ILE A 64 -8.39 -17.46 -10.18
CA ILE A 64 -7.16 -17.68 -9.39
C ILE A 64 -6.54 -19.06 -9.57
N ALA A 65 -7.32 -20.07 -9.96
CA ALA A 65 -6.81 -21.40 -10.30
C ALA A 65 -5.78 -21.37 -11.46
N ASN A 66 -5.79 -20.31 -12.28
CA ASN A 66 -4.89 -20.11 -13.42
C ASN A 66 -3.62 -19.33 -13.08
N VAL A 67 -3.28 -19.17 -11.80
CA VAL A 67 -1.95 -18.67 -11.41
C VAL A 67 -0.88 -19.69 -11.85
N PRO A 68 0.19 -19.28 -12.56
CA PRO A 68 1.20 -20.21 -13.05
C PRO A 68 1.96 -20.94 -11.94
N GLY A 69 2.48 -22.13 -12.25
CA GLY A 69 3.38 -22.89 -11.37
C GLY A 69 4.78 -22.28 -11.22
N THR A 70 5.15 -21.39 -12.12
CA THR A 70 6.40 -20.62 -12.08
C THR A 70 6.15 -19.23 -11.52
N PHE A 71 7.12 -18.69 -10.78
CA PHE A 71 7.00 -17.33 -10.24
C PHE A 71 6.81 -16.28 -11.33
N THR A 72 5.78 -15.45 -11.17
CA THR A 72 5.47 -14.34 -12.06
C THR A 72 5.14 -13.08 -11.26
N SER A 73 5.46 -11.92 -11.82
CA SER A 73 5.12 -10.60 -11.27
C SER A 73 3.96 -9.92 -12.00
N SER A 74 3.23 -10.67 -12.84
CA SER A 74 2.13 -10.13 -13.66
C SER A 74 1.13 -9.36 -12.81
N GLY A 75 0.88 -8.11 -13.15
CA GLY A 75 -0.02 -7.23 -12.41
C GLY A 75 -1.45 -7.74 -12.35
N VAL A 76 -1.89 -8.48 -13.39
CA VAL A 76 -3.26 -8.98 -13.52
C VAL A 76 -3.68 -9.95 -12.41
N LEU A 77 -2.71 -10.58 -11.72
CA LEU A 77 -2.97 -11.52 -10.63
C LEU A 77 -3.24 -10.84 -9.29
N PHE A 78 -2.98 -9.53 -9.21
CA PHE A 78 -3.04 -8.75 -7.98
C PHE A 78 -4.05 -7.62 -8.13
N ALA A 79 -5.02 -7.56 -7.22
CA ALA A 79 -5.86 -6.37 -7.10
C ALA A 79 -5.05 -5.18 -6.56
N ARG A 80 -4.16 -5.45 -5.60
CA ARG A 80 -3.21 -4.47 -5.03
C ARG A 80 -1.93 -5.17 -4.60
N LYS A 81 -0.81 -4.47 -4.68
CA LYS A 81 0.48 -4.97 -4.18
C LYS A 81 1.41 -3.83 -3.78
N PHE A 82 2.25 -4.11 -2.80
CA PHE A 82 3.27 -3.20 -2.31
C PHE A 82 4.47 -3.99 -1.81
N ASN A 83 5.66 -3.48 -2.10
CA ASN A 83 6.91 -3.95 -1.55
C ASN A 83 7.71 -2.70 -1.16
N CYS A 84 8.14 -2.61 0.10
CA CYS A 84 8.70 -1.37 0.64
C CYS A 84 9.96 -0.90 -0.09
N ASN A 85 10.71 -1.81 -0.71
CA ASN A 85 11.90 -1.51 -1.51
C ASN A 85 11.59 -1.19 -2.99
N GLY A 86 10.32 -1.19 -3.39
CA GLY A 86 9.85 -0.93 -4.76
C GLY A 86 10.06 -2.08 -5.75
N ARG A 87 10.61 -3.23 -5.32
CA ARG A 87 10.85 -4.39 -6.19
C ARG A 87 9.58 -5.22 -6.39
N ALA A 88 9.65 -6.14 -7.35
CA ALA A 88 8.53 -7.00 -7.70
C ALA A 88 8.00 -7.82 -6.51
N VAL A 89 6.68 -7.94 -6.46
CA VAL A 89 6.00 -9.02 -5.76
C VAL A 89 5.75 -10.12 -6.79
N GLN A 90 6.14 -11.34 -6.45
CA GLN A 90 6.00 -12.49 -7.33
C GLN A 90 5.19 -13.58 -6.66
N ILE A 91 4.35 -14.24 -7.44
CA ILE A 91 3.51 -15.35 -6.99
C ILE A 91 3.68 -16.55 -7.90
N ARG A 92 3.54 -17.74 -7.34
CA ARG A 92 3.28 -18.99 -8.06
C ARG A 92 2.21 -19.80 -7.33
N ARG A 93 1.57 -20.71 -8.06
CA ARG A 93 0.73 -21.76 -7.49
C ARG A 93 1.58 -23.02 -7.33
N VAL A 94 1.57 -23.61 -6.14
CA VAL A 94 2.31 -24.85 -5.85
C VAL A 94 1.42 -26.07 -6.06
N SER A 95 0.22 -26.01 -5.52
CA SER A 95 -0.82 -27.02 -5.69
C SER A 95 -2.20 -26.37 -5.49
N LEU A 96 -3.28 -27.15 -5.53
CA LEU A 96 -4.62 -26.66 -5.25
C LEU A 96 -4.65 -25.96 -3.88
N GLY A 97 -5.13 -24.73 -3.83
CA GLY A 97 -5.24 -23.94 -2.59
C GLY A 97 -3.91 -23.50 -1.99
N VAL A 98 -2.76 -23.85 -2.58
CA VAL A 98 -1.43 -23.53 -2.03
C VAL A 98 -0.66 -22.66 -3.00
N PHE A 99 -0.31 -21.47 -2.54
CA PHE A 99 0.43 -20.47 -3.29
C PHE A 99 1.73 -20.13 -2.58
N GLU A 100 2.74 -19.73 -3.34
CA GLU A 100 3.94 -19.14 -2.78
C GLU A 100 4.10 -17.73 -3.31
N ILE A 101 4.39 -16.81 -2.40
CA ILE A 101 4.56 -15.40 -2.69
C ILE A 101 5.88 -14.92 -2.13
N ARG A 102 6.60 -14.14 -2.93
CA ARG A 102 7.89 -13.55 -2.54
C ARG A 102 7.92 -12.08 -2.86
N PHE A 103 8.34 -11.30 -1.87
CA PHE A 103 8.58 -9.88 -1.99
C PHE A 103 10.08 -9.71 -2.24
N VAL A 104 10.47 -9.53 -3.51
CA VAL A 104 11.88 -9.64 -3.90
C VAL A 104 12.75 -8.64 -3.12
N GLY A 105 13.79 -9.14 -2.44
CA GLY A 105 14.70 -8.33 -1.63
C GLY A 105 14.06 -7.67 -0.40
N ASN A 106 12.89 -8.15 0.02
CA ASN A 106 12.21 -7.66 1.22
C ASN A 106 12.77 -8.37 2.46
N PRO A 107 13.15 -7.64 3.52
CA PRO A 107 13.73 -8.25 4.72
C PRO A 107 12.69 -8.79 5.70
N ALA A 108 11.39 -8.77 5.38
CA ALA A 108 10.34 -9.33 6.23
C ALA A 108 10.59 -10.79 6.57
N SER A 109 10.43 -11.14 7.85
CA SER A 109 10.55 -12.51 8.34
C SER A 109 9.21 -13.07 8.81
N THR A 110 8.20 -12.21 8.99
CA THR A 110 6.89 -12.58 9.50
C THR A 110 5.81 -12.16 8.51
N ALA A 111 4.77 -12.96 8.41
CA ALA A 111 3.62 -12.68 7.58
C ALA A 111 2.32 -13.05 8.29
N VAL A 112 1.24 -12.38 7.89
CA VAL A 112 -0.13 -12.73 8.22
C VAL A 112 -0.91 -12.79 6.91
N ALA A 113 -1.73 -13.83 6.76
CA ALA A 113 -2.59 -14.01 5.59
C ALA A 113 -4.06 -14.13 6.00
N GLY A 114 -4.95 -13.77 5.08
CA GLY A 114 -6.39 -13.94 5.24
C GLY A 114 -7.05 -14.30 3.90
N GLY A 115 -8.03 -15.20 3.94
CA GLY A 115 -8.86 -15.53 2.79
C GLY A 115 -9.94 -14.46 2.57
N PHE A 116 -10.50 -14.41 1.36
CA PHE A 116 -11.67 -13.57 1.06
C PHE A 116 -12.97 -14.36 1.07
N GLY A 117 -14.06 -13.66 1.39
CA GLY A 117 -15.38 -14.28 1.50
C GLY A 117 -15.41 -15.31 2.63
N ASN A 118 -15.95 -16.49 2.32
CA ASN A 118 -16.02 -17.61 3.26
C ASN A 118 -14.76 -18.48 3.17
N ALA A 119 -13.58 -17.87 3.33
CA ALA A 119 -12.30 -18.57 3.30
C ALA A 119 -11.37 -18.05 4.38
N TYR A 120 -10.46 -18.92 4.83
CA TYR A 120 -9.35 -18.56 5.70
C TYR A 120 -8.03 -18.94 5.02
N ALA A 121 -6.95 -18.28 5.43
CA ALA A 121 -5.62 -18.55 4.90
C ALA A 121 -4.64 -18.75 6.06
N THR A 122 -3.76 -19.73 5.93
CA THR A 122 -2.59 -19.90 6.79
C THR A 122 -1.34 -19.48 6.03
N VAL A 123 -0.29 -19.13 6.77
CA VAL A 123 0.97 -18.70 6.17
C VAL A 123 2.16 -19.30 6.89
N ASP A 124 3.07 -19.89 6.12
CA ASP A 124 4.33 -20.46 6.60
C ASP A 124 5.51 -19.83 5.86
N PRO A 125 6.69 -19.69 6.49
CA PRO A 125 7.92 -19.34 5.77
C PRO A 125 8.21 -20.36 4.67
N ALA A 126 8.62 -19.88 3.50
CA ALA A 126 9.08 -20.70 2.39
C ALA A 126 10.54 -20.38 2.03
N GLU A 127 11.15 -21.26 1.25
CA GLU A 127 12.53 -21.07 0.78
C GLU A 127 12.71 -19.74 0.02
N GLY A 128 13.93 -19.21 0.05
CA GLY A 128 14.29 -17.99 -0.68
C GLY A 128 13.62 -16.72 -0.17
N GLY A 129 13.18 -16.69 1.10
CA GLY A 129 12.50 -15.54 1.71
C GLY A 129 11.07 -15.34 1.19
N GLY A 130 10.46 -16.40 0.68
CA GLY A 130 9.05 -16.42 0.31
C GLY A 130 8.15 -16.80 1.49
N PHE A 131 6.86 -16.73 1.26
CA PHE A 131 5.82 -17.20 2.17
C PHE A 131 4.91 -18.15 1.41
N ARG A 132 4.63 -19.31 1.99
CA ARG A 132 3.64 -20.25 1.50
C ARG A 132 2.30 -19.91 2.13
N VAL A 133 1.29 -19.68 1.31
CA VAL A 133 -0.07 -19.38 1.73
C VAL A 133 -0.96 -20.55 1.33
N SER A 134 -1.63 -21.15 2.31
CA SER A 134 -2.61 -22.22 2.08
C SER A 134 -4.01 -21.68 2.38
N VAL A 135 -4.94 -21.84 1.45
CA VAL A 135 -6.27 -21.25 1.51
C VAL A 135 -7.33 -22.36 1.52
N HIS A 136 -8.28 -22.22 2.44
CA HIS A 136 -9.34 -23.21 2.67
C HIS A 136 -10.71 -22.51 2.79
N PRO A 137 -11.81 -23.12 2.32
CA PRO A 137 -13.15 -22.65 2.63
C PRO A 137 -13.43 -22.67 4.14
N ALA A 138 -14.20 -21.71 4.64
CA ALA A 138 -14.59 -21.68 6.03
C ALA A 138 -15.42 -22.92 6.40
N GLY A 139 -15.08 -23.55 7.53
CA GLY A 139 -15.75 -24.76 8.02
C GLY A 139 -15.37 -26.05 7.28
N ARG A 140 -14.37 -26.02 6.39
CA ARG A 140 -13.79 -27.19 5.74
C ARG A 140 -12.27 -27.06 5.67
N ASP A 141 -11.58 -28.19 5.76
CA ASP A 141 -10.12 -28.24 5.62
C ASP A 141 -9.72 -28.69 4.20
N ASP A 142 -10.64 -28.65 3.25
CA ASP A 142 -10.37 -28.97 1.86
C ASP A 142 -9.59 -27.81 1.19
N PRO A 143 -8.47 -28.08 0.51
CA PRO A 143 -7.75 -27.04 -0.20
C PRO A 143 -8.58 -26.52 -1.38
N ALA A 144 -8.66 -25.19 -1.53
CA ALA A 144 -9.37 -24.56 -2.64
C ALA A 144 -8.66 -23.30 -3.11
N ASP A 145 -8.55 -23.15 -4.43
CA ASP A 145 -8.03 -21.92 -5.02
C ASP A 145 -9.00 -20.76 -4.78
N GLN A 146 -8.70 -19.90 -3.81
CA GLN A 146 -9.52 -18.75 -3.47
C GLN A 146 -8.68 -17.49 -3.28
N PRO A 147 -9.23 -16.30 -3.60
CA PRO A 147 -8.55 -15.03 -3.36
C PRO A 147 -8.15 -14.85 -1.89
N PHE A 148 -6.99 -14.21 -1.70
CA PHE A 148 -6.43 -13.97 -0.38
C PHE A 148 -5.64 -12.67 -0.33
N VAL A 149 -5.37 -12.22 0.89
CA VAL A 149 -4.44 -11.14 1.19
C VAL A 149 -3.31 -11.67 2.06
N ILE A 150 -2.10 -11.17 1.84
CA ILE A 150 -0.96 -11.35 2.72
C ILE A 150 -0.33 -10.00 3.04
N VAL A 151 0.10 -9.85 4.28
CA VAL A 151 0.84 -8.70 4.79
C VAL A 151 2.12 -9.22 5.44
N VAL A 152 3.25 -8.59 5.16
CA VAL A 152 4.57 -8.97 5.68
C VAL A 152 5.21 -7.82 6.44
N VAL A 153 5.87 -8.12 7.56
CA VAL A 153 6.43 -7.15 8.52
C VAL A 153 7.87 -7.46 8.90
#